data_AF-A0A7S3XG21-F1
#
_entry.id   AF-A0A7S3XG21-F1
#
_cell.length_a   1.000
_cell.length_b   1.000
_cell.length_c   1.000
_cell.angle_alpha   90.00
_cell.angle_beta   90.00
_cell.angle_gamma   90.00
#
_symmetry.space_group_name_H-M   'P 1'
#
loop_
_entity.id
_entity.type
_entity.pdbx_description
1 polymer ?
#
loop_
_entity_poly.entity_id
_entity_poly.type
_entity_poly.pdbx_seq_one_letter_code
_entity_poly.pdbx_strand_id
1 'polypeptide(L)'
;SVAILAQVLPGPSPMSGDGIGPAVGPRTLSRSLTYEEDRFLLGHTSVWGSWYNVDTGDWGYRCCKSSLRHQACVNAVENPLEGVDDVPASEDDSLEAEGSDEDMDIHLNAEGRIRRWCKKCIREWHQSHENKRPEVCGDQTFGNRQRLSEAESHLQPLYRVLNQGELPEEHLQMVAKFVDLCCDREYQQANQVYVTLTIGNTKWHHSMNVNFTACNKAPRGGMHITKTKDSAMETEEAKNWIISLRRLLCFSQLVWPNDDRSKHLAFR
;
A
#
# COMPACT_ATOMS: atom_id res chain seq x y z
N SER A 1 73.13 -25.78 -1.32
CA SER A 1 73.96 -25.86 -0.11
C SER A 1 74.11 -24.49 0.52
N VAL A 2 74.12 -24.49 1.85
CA VAL A 2 73.79 -23.42 2.79
C VAL A 2 74.90 -22.37 2.94
N ALA A 3 74.52 -21.10 3.13
CA ALA A 3 75.28 -20.17 3.98
C ALA A 3 74.32 -19.16 4.64
N ILE A 4 74.33 -19.18 5.96
CA ILE A 4 73.54 -18.37 6.90
C ILE A 4 74.29 -17.06 7.16
N LEU A 5 73.60 -15.93 7.19
CA LEU A 5 74.04 -14.72 7.89
C LEU A 5 72.87 -14.10 8.64
N ALA A 6 72.96 -14.16 9.96
CA ALA A 6 72.03 -13.63 10.94
C ALA A 6 72.07 -12.10 10.97
N GLN A 7 70.90 -11.45 11.08
CA GLN A 7 70.79 -10.05 11.46
C GLN A 7 69.95 -9.93 12.73
N VAL A 8 70.55 -9.23 13.69
CA VAL A 8 70.09 -8.98 15.06
C VAL A 8 69.07 -7.86 15.07
N LEU A 9 67.94 -8.05 15.76
CA LEU A 9 66.93 -7.02 16.02
C LEU A 9 67.35 -6.14 17.21
N PRO A 10 67.19 -4.80 17.14
CA PRO A 10 67.41 -3.95 18.31
C PRO A 10 66.20 -3.97 19.26
N GLY A 11 66.48 -4.01 20.57
CA GLY A 11 65.50 -3.95 21.65
C GLY A 11 64.94 -2.54 21.91
N PRO A 12 63.89 -2.44 22.76
CA PRO A 12 63.15 -1.19 22.96
C PRO A 12 63.86 -0.25 23.94
N SER A 13 63.82 1.06 23.65
CA SER A 13 64.24 2.15 24.55
C SER A 13 63.05 2.75 25.31
N PRO A 14 63.30 3.41 26.46
CA PRO A 14 62.33 3.50 27.55
C PRO A 14 61.39 4.72 27.46
N MET A 15 60.23 4.55 28.08
CA MET A 15 59.22 5.57 28.34
C MET A 15 59.78 6.72 29.20
N SER A 16 59.55 7.95 28.77
CA SER A 16 59.56 9.13 29.65
C SER A 16 58.24 9.86 29.44
N GLY A 17 57.44 9.89 30.49
CA GLY A 17 56.19 10.62 30.53
C GLY A 17 56.44 12.05 30.99
N ASP A 18 55.83 12.99 30.30
CA ASP A 18 55.42 14.28 30.86
C ASP A 18 54.03 14.59 30.30
N GLY A 19 53.07 14.70 31.21
CA GLY A 19 51.70 15.05 30.90
C GLY A 19 51.56 16.56 30.67
N ILE A 20 50.71 16.90 29.72
CA ILE A 20 49.60 17.89 29.80
C ILE A 20 48.73 17.58 28.57
N GLY A 21 47.59 16.91 28.79
CA GLY A 21 46.60 16.66 27.74
C GLY A 21 45.80 17.93 27.45
N PRO A 22 45.45 18.23 26.18
CA PRO A 22 44.71 19.43 25.84
C PRO A 22 43.27 19.36 26.37
N ALA A 23 42.76 20.50 26.83
CA ALA A 23 41.38 20.67 27.28
C ALA A 23 40.39 20.18 26.22
N VAL A 24 39.53 19.23 26.61
CA VAL A 24 38.44 18.71 25.78
C VAL A 24 37.42 19.82 25.59
N GLY A 25 37.43 20.48 24.44
CA GLY A 25 36.35 21.36 24.00
C GLY A 25 35.02 20.60 23.89
N PRO A 26 33.87 21.30 23.90
CA PRO A 26 32.56 20.67 23.85
C PRO A 26 32.46 19.79 22.60
N ARG A 27 32.12 18.52 22.80
CA ARG A 27 31.91 17.54 21.72
C ARG A 27 30.72 17.97 20.88
N THR A 28 30.97 18.56 19.72
CA THR A 28 29.96 18.73 18.67
C THR A 28 29.72 17.39 18.02
N LEU A 29 28.59 16.76 18.36
CA LEU A 29 28.12 15.56 17.67
C LEU A 29 27.74 15.95 16.23
N SER A 30 28.17 15.14 15.27
CA SER A 30 27.78 15.27 13.86
C SER A 30 26.27 15.10 13.76
N ARG A 31 25.55 16.11 13.26
CA ARG A 31 24.11 16.01 12.99
C ARG A 31 23.90 14.91 11.94
N SER A 32 23.19 13.85 12.29
CA SER A 32 22.76 12.85 11.31
C SER A 32 21.80 13.52 10.34
N LEU A 33 22.17 13.66 9.07
CA LEU A 33 21.30 14.21 8.03
C LEU A 33 20.28 13.17 7.51
N THR A 34 20.36 11.92 7.98
CA THR A 34 19.52 10.81 7.50
C THR A 34 18.15 10.78 8.17
N TYR A 35 18.05 11.33 9.38
CA TYR A 35 16.79 11.41 10.12
C TYR A 35 16.65 12.84 10.63
N GLU A 36 15.63 13.55 10.15
CA GLU A 36 15.28 14.84 10.71
C GLU A 36 14.66 14.62 12.10
N GLU A 37 15.52 14.65 13.11
CA GLU A 37 15.12 14.80 14.51
C GLU A 37 14.39 16.15 14.67
N ASP A 38 13.46 16.25 15.62
CA ASP A 38 12.66 17.46 15.91
C ASP A 38 11.55 17.83 14.91
N ARG A 39 11.05 16.90 14.10
CA ARG A 39 9.75 17.06 13.43
C ARG A 39 8.60 16.73 14.38
N PHE A 40 8.05 17.77 15.00
CA PHE A 40 6.88 17.63 15.87
C PHE A 40 5.58 17.83 15.09
N LEU A 41 4.61 16.95 15.33
CA LEU A 41 3.30 17.02 14.70
C LEU A 41 2.45 18.13 15.35
N LEU A 42 1.53 18.72 14.58
CA LEU A 42 0.47 19.62 15.06
C LEU A 42 0.95 20.82 15.91
N GLY A 43 2.15 21.33 15.64
CA GLY A 43 2.70 22.53 16.32
C GLY A 43 3.20 22.29 17.75
N HIS A 44 3.37 21.03 18.18
CA HIS A 44 3.98 20.70 19.47
C HIS A 44 5.50 20.95 19.44
N THR A 45 6.13 21.11 20.60
CA THR A 45 7.61 21.22 20.73
C THR A 45 8.20 20.03 21.50
N SER A 46 7.44 18.95 21.61
CA SER A 46 7.82 17.73 22.30
C SER A 46 7.07 16.54 21.70
N VAL A 47 7.64 15.34 21.78
CA VAL A 47 7.00 14.12 21.30
C VAL A 47 5.88 13.65 22.25
N TRP A 48 4.91 12.90 21.72
CA TRP A 48 3.89 12.27 22.55
C TRP A 48 4.51 11.29 23.55
N GLY A 49 4.12 11.35 24.82
CA GLY A 49 4.70 10.54 25.90
C GLY A 49 5.85 11.23 26.63
N SER A 50 6.17 12.48 26.28
CA SER A 50 7.15 13.31 27.00
C SER A 50 6.65 13.82 28.36
N TRP A 51 5.38 13.63 28.67
CA TRP A 51 4.76 13.98 29.94
C TRP A 51 3.75 12.90 30.37
N TYR A 52 3.66 12.68 31.69
CA TYR A 52 2.74 11.72 32.31
C TYR A 52 1.95 12.42 33.42
N ASN A 53 0.62 12.27 33.41
CA ASN A 53 -0.26 12.76 34.45
C ASN A 53 -0.46 11.68 35.51
N VAL A 54 0.01 11.94 36.73
CA VAL A 54 -0.08 10.97 37.85
C VAL A 54 -1.52 10.82 38.35
N ASP A 55 -2.35 11.85 38.23
CA ASP A 55 -3.70 11.85 38.76
C ASP A 55 -4.70 11.12 37.84
N THR A 56 -4.50 11.23 36.51
CA THR A 56 -5.38 10.57 35.52
C THR A 56 -4.78 9.29 34.92
N GLY A 57 -3.46 9.09 35.08
CA GLY A 57 -2.76 7.94 34.51
C GLY A 57 -2.45 8.04 33.02
N ASP A 58 -2.64 9.23 32.42
CA ASP A 58 -2.52 9.43 30.98
C ASP A 58 -1.14 9.96 30.58
N TRP A 59 -0.72 9.57 29.37
CA TRP A 59 0.44 10.14 28.71
C TRP A 59 0.05 11.33 27.84
N GLY A 60 0.94 12.30 27.72
CA GLY A 60 0.70 13.51 26.95
C GLY A 60 1.97 14.21 26.48
N TYR A 61 1.81 15.44 26.04
CA TYR A 61 2.90 16.30 25.57
C TYR A 61 3.45 17.17 26.69
N ARG A 62 4.78 17.27 26.83
CA ARG A 62 5.42 18.16 27.80
C ARG A 62 5.18 19.64 27.52
N CYS A 63 5.02 20.03 26.26
CA CYS A 63 4.89 21.43 25.85
C CYS A 63 3.57 22.08 26.28
N CYS A 64 2.46 21.33 26.28
CA CYS A 64 1.13 21.85 26.61
C CYS A 64 0.41 21.08 27.73
N LYS A 65 0.98 19.96 28.21
CA LYS A 65 0.36 19.02 29.18
C LYS A 65 -1.01 18.48 28.72
N SER A 66 -1.24 18.45 27.41
CA SER A 66 -2.43 17.83 26.84
C SER A 66 -2.27 16.31 26.80
N SER A 67 -3.30 15.60 27.25
CA SER A 67 -3.49 14.15 27.09
C SER A 67 -4.28 13.79 25.83
N LEU A 68 -4.44 14.72 24.88
CA LEU A 68 -5.11 14.50 23.59
C LEU A 68 -4.10 14.50 22.46
N ARG A 69 -3.84 13.32 21.87
CA ARG A 69 -2.78 13.10 20.86
C ARG A 69 -3.00 13.84 19.54
N HIS A 70 -4.25 14.01 19.13
CA HIS A 70 -4.58 14.53 17.81
C HIS A 70 -5.03 15.99 17.81
N GLN A 71 -4.83 16.72 18.91
CA GLN A 71 -5.12 18.15 18.98
C GLN A 71 -3.87 18.99 18.76
N ALA A 72 -4.05 20.14 18.10
CA ALA A 72 -3.00 21.13 17.93
C ALA A 72 -2.50 21.68 19.27
N CYS A 73 -1.22 22.03 19.32
CA CYS A 73 -0.63 22.63 20.51
C CYS A 73 -1.24 24.01 20.76
N VAL A 74 -1.84 24.21 21.93
CA VAL A 74 -2.35 25.52 22.37
C VAL A 74 -1.25 26.58 22.52
N ASN A 75 0.02 26.14 22.61
CA ASN A 75 1.20 27.00 22.75
C ASN A 75 1.99 27.10 21.45
N ALA A 76 1.43 26.69 20.30
CA ALA A 76 2.09 26.90 19.01
C ALA A 76 2.23 28.40 18.76
N VAL A 77 3.47 28.91 18.75
CA VAL A 77 3.75 30.29 18.38
C VAL A 77 3.50 30.40 16.88
N GLU A 78 2.57 31.28 16.50
CA GLU A 78 2.28 31.61 15.11
C GLU A 78 3.58 32.00 14.40
N ASN A 79 3.99 31.23 13.37
CA ASN A 79 5.03 31.67 12.44
C ASN A 79 4.38 32.66 11.46
N PRO A 80 4.81 33.94 11.41
CA PRO A 80 4.28 34.90 10.45
C PRO A 80 4.65 34.49 9.02
N LEU A 81 3.63 34.47 8.17
CA LEU A 81 3.69 34.42 6.72
C LEU A 81 4.43 35.65 6.18
N GLU A 82 5.25 35.52 5.13
CA GLU A 82 5.30 36.48 4.01
C GLU A 82 6.20 35.99 2.87
N GLY A 83 5.66 36.04 1.65
CA GLY A 83 6.33 35.66 0.41
C GLY A 83 5.35 35.21 -0.69
N VAL A 84 4.27 35.97 -0.91
CA VAL A 84 3.39 35.82 -2.08
C VAL A 84 3.87 36.79 -3.17
N ASP A 85 4.61 36.27 -4.15
CA ASP A 85 4.79 36.95 -5.42
C ASP A 85 3.65 36.56 -6.37
N ASP A 86 3.01 37.58 -6.91
CA ASP A 86 2.00 37.53 -7.97
C ASP A 86 2.44 36.67 -9.16
N VAL A 87 1.64 35.65 -9.51
CA VAL A 87 1.67 35.02 -10.83
C VAL A 87 0.24 35.02 -11.39
N PRO A 88 0.00 35.65 -12.55
CA PRO A 88 -1.33 35.80 -13.12
C PRO A 88 -1.83 34.47 -13.71
N ALA A 89 -3.16 34.33 -13.62
CA ALA A 89 -3.95 33.23 -14.16
C ALA A 89 -3.60 32.86 -15.61
N SER A 90 -3.33 31.58 -15.83
CA SER A 90 -3.62 30.89 -17.09
C SER A 90 -4.18 29.51 -16.75
N GLU A 91 -5.30 29.20 -17.39
CA GLU A 91 -6.21 28.09 -17.17
C GLU A 91 -5.59 26.71 -17.54
N ASP A 92 -6.28 25.65 -17.07
CA ASP A 92 -6.02 24.19 -17.21
C ASP A 92 -5.21 23.54 -16.07
N ASP A 93 -5.56 22.38 -15.51
CA ASP A 93 -6.74 21.51 -15.56
C ASP A 93 -6.54 20.43 -14.46
N SER A 94 -7.62 19.94 -13.87
CA SER A 94 -7.70 18.73 -13.03
C SER A 94 -6.98 18.72 -11.66
N LEU A 95 -7.52 19.47 -10.69
CA LEU A 95 -7.33 19.22 -9.25
C LEU A 95 -8.39 18.21 -8.77
N GLU A 96 -7.99 16.99 -8.41
CA GLU A 96 -8.86 16.09 -7.64
C GLU A 96 -8.90 16.54 -6.18
N ALA A 97 -10.06 17.04 -5.78
CA ALA A 97 -10.39 17.41 -4.41
C ALA A 97 -10.38 16.18 -3.49
N GLU A 98 -9.49 16.19 -2.52
CA GLU A 98 -9.48 15.25 -1.40
C GLU A 98 -10.61 15.62 -0.42
N GLY A 99 -11.83 15.19 -0.77
CA GLY A 99 -13.01 15.31 0.08
C GLY A 99 -12.97 14.31 1.23
N SER A 100 -13.32 14.80 2.42
CA SER A 100 -13.52 14.02 3.64
C SER A 100 -14.56 12.91 3.44
N ASP A 101 -14.09 11.67 3.29
CA ASP A 101 -14.86 10.44 3.08
C ASP A 101 -15.49 9.89 4.39
N GLU A 102 -16.14 10.73 5.19
CA GLU A 102 -16.89 10.27 6.37
C GLU A 102 -18.34 10.78 6.31
N ASP A 103 -19.25 9.83 6.03
CA ASP A 103 -20.69 9.81 6.30
C ASP A 103 -21.68 10.59 5.39
N MET A 104 -22.20 9.86 4.37
CA MET A 104 -23.66 9.76 4.17
C MET A 104 -24.02 8.45 3.45
N ASP A 105 -24.26 7.39 4.23
CA ASP A 105 -24.68 6.07 3.74
C ASP A 105 -26.22 6.02 3.68
N ILE A 106 -26.77 6.43 2.54
CA ILE A 106 -28.17 6.17 2.16
C ILE A 106 -28.14 5.58 0.75
N HIS A 107 -27.96 4.26 0.69
CA HIS A 107 -28.00 3.43 -0.52
C HIS A 107 -27.13 3.91 -1.68
N LEU A 108 -25.85 3.52 -1.70
CA LEU A 108 -25.13 3.58 -2.97
C LEU A 108 -25.67 2.56 -3.95
N ASN A 109 -25.81 2.99 -5.19
CA ASN A 109 -26.01 2.12 -6.34
C ASN A 109 -24.86 1.11 -6.45
N ALA A 110 -25.08 0.04 -7.21
CA ALA A 110 -24.11 -1.04 -7.41
C ALA A 110 -22.72 -0.52 -7.79
N GLU A 111 -22.65 0.45 -8.71
CA GLU A 111 -21.43 1.11 -9.17
C GLU A 111 -20.67 1.82 -8.05
N GLY A 112 -21.42 2.51 -7.18
CA GLY A 112 -20.86 3.25 -6.05
C GLY A 112 -20.25 2.32 -5.01
N ARG A 113 -20.91 1.19 -4.72
CA ARG A 113 -20.39 0.16 -3.81
C ARG A 113 -19.08 -0.44 -4.33
N ILE A 114 -19.02 -0.80 -5.61
CA ILE A 114 -17.83 -1.36 -6.25
C ILE A 114 -16.67 -0.37 -6.16
N ARG A 115 -16.89 0.88 -6.56
CA ARG A 115 -15.85 1.92 -6.54
C ARG A 115 -15.31 2.15 -5.14
N ARG A 116 -16.20 2.30 -4.16
CA ARG A 116 -15.82 2.53 -2.75
C ARG A 116 -14.97 1.39 -2.23
N TRP A 117 -15.36 0.14 -2.48
CA TRP A 117 -14.60 -1.02 -2.04
C TRP A 117 -13.21 -1.07 -2.69
N CYS A 118 -13.12 -0.88 -4.01
CA CYS A 118 -11.83 -0.85 -4.71
C CYS A 118 -10.90 0.23 -4.14
N LYS A 119 -11.40 1.47 -3.98
CA LYS A 119 -10.63 2.58 -3.38
C LYS A 119 -10.20 2.27 -1.95
N LYS A 120 -11.10 1.69 -1.13
CA LYS A 120 -10.78 1.27 0.24
C LYS A 120 -9.65 0.24 0.27
N CYS A 121 -9.71 -0.80 -0.57
CA CYS A 121 -8.66 -1.82 -0.64
C CYS A 121 -7.32 -1.24 -1.09
N ILE A 122 -7.29 -0.34 -2.08
CA ILE A 122 -6.06 0.32 -2.52
C ILE A 122 -5.48 1.20 -1.40
N ARG A 123 -6.31 2.00 -0.73
CA ARG A 123 -5.89 2.84 0.40
C ARG A 123 -5.30 2.02 1.53
N GLU A 124 -5.97 0.92 1.90
CA GLU A 124 -5.47 0.00 2.93
C GLU A 124 -4.15 -0.67 2.52
N TRP A 125 -3.97 -0.98 1.23
CA TRP A 125 -2.72 -1.54 0.72
C TRP A 125 -1.57 -0.53 0.80
N HIS A 126 -1.80 0.73 0.39
CA HIS A 126 -0.83 1.81 0.60
C HIS A 126 -0.48 1.98 2.09
N GLN A 127 -1.48 2.01 2.96
CA GLN A 127 -1.27 2.14 4.39
C GLN A 127 -0.51 0.95 4.98
N SER A 128 -0.74 -0.26 4.47
CA SER A 128 0.01 -1.46 4.86
C SER A 128 1.50 -1.36 4.51
N HIS A 129 1.84 -0.73 3.38
CA HIS A 129 3.23 -0.44 3.00
C HIS A 129 3.87 0.63 3.88
N GLU A 130 3.12 1.66 4.26
CA GLU A 130 3.61 2.74 5.12
C GLU A 130 3.84 2.26 6.55
N ASN A 131 2.87 1.53 7.10
CA ASN A 131 2.92 0.95 8.44
C ASN A 131 3.85 -0.27 8.55
N LYS A 132 4.45 -0.72 7.44
CA LYS A 132 5.30 -1.90 7.34
C LYS A 132 4.65 -3.16 7.94
N ARG A 133 3.38 -3.37 7.62
CA ARG A 133 2.59 -4.49 8.14
C ARG A 133 3.25 -5.82 7.70
N PRO A 134 3.64 -6.71 8.64
CA PRO A 134 4.48 -7.86 8.32
C PRO A 134 3.80 -8.86 7.39
N GLU A 135 2.47 -9.03 7.48
CA GLU A 135 1.74 -9.96 6.61
C GLU A 135 1.77 -9.53 5.14
N VAL A 136 1.71 -8.21 4.88
CA VAL A 136 1.68 -7.65 3.52
C VAL A 136 3.09 -7.46 2.97
N CYS A 137 4.00 -6.89 3.76
CA CYS A 137 5.38 -6.64 3.35
C CYS A 137 6.21 -7.93 3.24
N GLY A 138 5.85 -8.98 4.00
CA GLY A 138 6.47 -10.29 3.91
C GLY A 138 6.00 -11.13 2.71
N ASP A 139 4.87 -10.77 2.09
CA ASP A 139 4.35 -11.49 0.93
C ASP A 139 5.10 -11.09 -0.35
N GLN A 140 5.54 -12.07 -1.14
CA GLN A 140 6.28 -11.84 -2.37
C GLN A 140 5.47 -11.07 -3.43
N THR A 141 4.15 -11.19 -3.39
CA THR A 141 3.22 -10.61 -4.35
C THR A 141 2.77 -9.22 -3.91
N PHE A 142 2.37 -9.08 -2.64
CA PHE A 142 1.80 -7.84 -2.11
C PHE A 142 2.84 -6.86 -1.54
N GLY A 143 4.03 -7.35 -1.19
CA GLY A 143 5.15 -6.54 -0.71
C GLY A 143 5.86 -5.72 -1.79
N ASN A 144 5.57 -5.95 -3.08
CA ASN A 144 6.12 -5.16 -4.18
C ASN A 144 5.23 -3.94 -4.51
N ARG A 145 5.76 -2.73 -4.29
CA ARG A 145 5.06 -1.46 -4.60
C ARG A 145 4.68 -1.30 -6.08
N GLN A 146 5.44 -1.88 -7.01
CA GLN A 146 5.09 -1.86 -8.43
C GLN A 146 3.77 -2.59 -8.70
N ARG A 147 3.50 -3.69 -7.98
CA ARG A 147 2.26 -4.46 -8.13
C ARG A 147 1.02 -3.71 -7.65
N LEU A 148 1.21 -2.84 -6.66
CA LEU A 148 0.18 -1.92 -6.18
C LEU A 148 -0.11 -0.85 -7.25
N SER A 149 0.93 -0.20 -7.79
CA SER A 149 0.78 0.79 -8.86
C SER A 149 0.17 0.22 -10.15
N GLU A 150 0.57 -1.00 -10.54
CA GLU A 150 -0.06 -1.74 -11.65
C GLU A 150 -1.55 -1.97 -11.40
N ALA A 151 -1.91 -2.42 -10.18
CA ALA A 151 -3.30 -2.72 -9.83
C ALA A 151 -4.16 -1.45 -9.87
N GLU A 152 -3.65 -0.34 -9.34
CA GLU A 152 -4.30 0.96 -9.38
C GLU A 152 -4.52 1.46 -10.82
N SER A 153 -3.48 1.40 -11.66
CA SER A 153 -3.53 1.81 -13.07
C SER A 153 -4.57 0.99 -13.84
N HIS A 154 -4.62 -0.32 -13.59
CA HIS A 154 -5.59 -1.21 -14.21
C HIS A 154 -7.03 -0.98 -13.72
N LEU A 155 -7.26 -0.38 -12.56
CA LEU A 155 -8.61 -0.07 -12.06
C LEU A 155 -9.16 1.26 -12.60
N GLN A 156 -8.31 2.13 -13.15
CA GLN A 156 -8.74 3.41 -13.73
C GLN A 156 -9.80 3.25 -14.85
N PRO A 157 -9.65 2.33 -15.82
CA PRO A 157 -10.70 2.07 -16.81
C PRO A 157 -12.02 1.60 -16.20
N LEU A 158 -11.99 0.80 -15.12
CA LEU A 158 -13.20 0.35 -14.43
C LEU A 158 -13.97 1.55 -13.84
N TYR A 159 -13.29 2.51 -13.23
CA TYR A 159 -13.96 3.70 -12.68
C TYR A 159 -14.62 4.55 -13.76
N ARG A 160 -14.01 4.66 -14.95
CA ARG A 160 -14.62 5.31 -16.11
C ARG A 160 -15.88 4.59 -16.57
N VAL A 161 -15.79 3.27 -16.78
CA VAL A 161 -16.91 2.43 -17.21
C VAL A 161 -18.08 2.47 -16.21
N LEU A 162 -17.79 2.46 -14.91
CA LEU A 162 -18.81 2.57 -13.85
C LEU A 162 -19.45 3.96 -13.77
N ASN A 163 -18.72 5.03 -14.11
CA ASN A 163 -19.30 6.38 -14.16
C ASN A 163 -20.17 6.58 -15.40
N GLN A 164 -19.77 6.00 -16.53
CA GLN A 164 -20.46 6.15 -17.80
C GLN A 164 -21.65 5.18 -17.95
N GLY A 165 -21.74 4.16 -17.09
CA GLY A 165 -22.81 3.15 -17.18
C GLY A 165 -22.67 2.27 -18.42
N GLU A 166 -21.46 2.13 -18.97
CA GLU A 166 -21.19 1.31 -20.15
C GLU A 166 -21.16 -0.20 -19.84
N LEU A 167 -21.15 -0.55 -18.55
CA LEU A 167 -21.14 -1.93 -18.09
C LEU A 167 -22.53 -2.56 -18.27
N PRO A 168 -22.66 -3.70 -18.96
CA PRO A 168 -23.94 -4.39 -19.02
C PRO A 168 -24.44 -4.76 -17.63
N GLU A 169 -25.73 -4.58 -17.39
CA GLU A 169 -26.38 -4.77 -16.08
C GLU A 169 -26.07 -6.13 -15.45
N GLU A 170 -26.04 -7.21 -16.24
CA GLU A 170 -25.69 -8.55 -15.77
C GLU A 170 -24.28 -8.60 -15.16
N HIS A 171 -23.29 -8.00 -15.84
CA HIS A 171 -21.92 -7.96 -15.36
C HIS A 171 -21.77 -7.01 -14.17
N LEU A 172 -22.47 -5.89 -14.16
CA LEU A 172 -22.51 -4.97 -13.02
C LEU A 172 -23.01 -5.68 -11.76
N GLN A 173 -24.11 -6.42 -11.86
CA GLN A 173 -24.67 -7.20 -10.75
C GLN A 173 -23.70 -8.29 -10.27
N MET A 174 -23.01 -8.98 -11.18
CA MET A 174 -21.98 -9.95 -10.82
C MET A 174 -20.82 -9.30 -10.05
N VAL A 175 -20.30 -8.17 -10.52
CA VAL A 175 -19.20 -7.46 -9.82
C VAL A 175 -19.67 -6.89 -8.48
N ALA A 176 -20.91 -6.38 -8.40
CA ALA A 176 -21.48 -5.92 -7.13
C ALA A 176 -21.62 -7.07 -6.13
N LYS A 177 -22.16 -8.22 -6.56
CA LYS A 177 -22.25 -9.43 -5.73
C LYS A 177 -20.88 -9.93 -5.28
N PHE A 178 -19.88 -9.88 -6.17
CA PHE A 178 -18.50 -10.20 -5.82
C PHE A 178 -17.99 -9.31 -4.67
N VAL A 179 -18.22 -8.00 -4.76
CA VAL A 179 -17.81 -7.04 -3.73
C VAL A 179 -18.55 -7.27 -2.42
N ASP A 180 -19.86 -7.54 -2.46
CA ASP A 180 -20.65 -7.85 -1.27
C ASP A 180 -20.10 -9.09 -0.54
N LEU A 181 -19.81 -10.17 -1.28
CA LEU A 181 -19.18 -11.37 -0.71
C LEU A 181 -17.77 -11.11 -0.15
N CYS A 182 -17.01 -10.18 -0.72
CA CYS A 182 -15.72 -9.76 -0.17
C CYS A 182 -15.89 -9.01 1.16
N CYS A 183 -16.91 -8.14 1.26
CA CYS A 183 -17.25 -7.43 2.49
C CYS A 183 -17.70 -8.39 3.60
N ASP A 184 -18.45 -9.44 3.24
CA ASP A 184 -18.87 -10.52 4.15
C ASP A 184 -17.75 -11.51 4.48
N ARG A 185 -16.56 -11.32 3.90
CA ARG A 185 -15.36 -12.17 4.04
C ARG A 185 -15.58 -13.61 3.53
N GLU A 186 -16.52 -13.79 2.61
CA GLU A 186 -16.84 -15.07 1.97
C GLU A 186 -15.99 -15.27 0.70
N TYR A 187 -14.66 -15.34 0.89
CA TYR A 187 -13.70 -15.30 -0.21
C TYR A 187 -13.82 -16.46 -1.20
N GLN A 188 -14.14 -17.66 -0.72
CA GLN A 188 -14.39 -18.81 -1.59
C GLN A 188 -15.57 -18.57 -2.54
N GLN A 189 -16.68 -18.02 -2.03
CA GLN A 189 -17.87 -17.72 -2.83
C GLN A 189 -17.59 -16.56 -3.81
N ALA A 190 -16.90 -15.51 -3.36
CA ALA A 190 -16.49 -14.41 -4.21
C ALA A 190 -15.64 -14.92 -5.39
N ASN A 191 -14.72 -15.87 -5.16
CA ASN A 191 -13.94 -16.46 -6.23
C ASN A 191 -14.78 -17.30 -7.20
N GLN A 192 -15.88 -17.93 -6.76
CA GLN A 192 -16.81 -18.58 -7.70
C GLN A 192 -17.45 -17.55 -8.64
N VAL A 193 -17.87 -16.39 -8.11
CA VAL A 193 -18.40 -15.30 -8.95
C VAL A 193 -17.35 -14.79 -9.94
N TYR A 194 -16.10 -14.63 -9.50
CA TYR A 194 -14.98 -14.28 -10.40
C TYR A 194 -14.78 -15.32 -11.51
N VAL A 195 -14.84 -16.61 -11.18
CA VAL A 195 -14.71 -17.69 -12.14
C VAL A 195 -15.88 -17.66 -13.13
N THR A 196 -17.12 -17.45 -12.68
CA THR A 196 -18.27 -17.28 -13.57
C THR A 196 -18.11 -16.08 -14.51
N LEU A 197 -17.63 -14.94 -13.99
CA LEU A 197 -17.36 -13.73 -14.79
C LEU A 197 -16.31 -13.95 -15.89
N THR A 198 -15.36 -14.87 -15.67
CA THR A 198 -14.22 -15.12 -16.58
C THR A 198 -14.43 -16.31 -17.53
N ILE A 199 -15.19 -17.34 -17.14
CA ILE A 199 -15.44 -18.55 -17.94
C ILE A 199 -16.22 -18.25 -19.24
N GLY A 200 -17.08 -17.21 -19.24
CA GLY A 200 -17.85 -16.82 -20.43
C GLY A 200 -17.01 -16.24 -21.58
N ASN A 201 -15.75 -15.88 -21.33
CA ASN A 201 -14.91 -15.15 -22.29
C ASN A 201 -13.81 -16.07 -22.86
N THR A 202 -14.17 -16.82 -23.89
CA THR A 202 -13.37 -17.89 -24.50
C THR A 202 -11.97 -17.47 -25.00
N LYS A 203 -11.73 -16.18 -25.22
CA LYS A 203 -10.42 -15.65 -25.63
C LYS A 203 -9.39 -15.61 -24.49
N TRP A 204 -9.83 -15.68 -23.22
CA TRP A 204 -8.97 -15.39 -22.05
C TRP A 204 -8.19 -16.61 -21.54
N HIS A 205 -8.77 -17.80 -21.69
CA HIS A 205 -8.15 -19.05 -21.26
C HIS A 205 -6.85 -19.40 -22.01
N HIS A 206 -6.59 -18.79 -23.17
CA HIS A 206 -5.35 -18.99 -23.93
C HIS A 206 -4.24 -17.99 -23.60
N SER A 207 -4.56 -16.83 -22.99
CA SER A 207 -3.57 -15.77 -22.67
C SER A 207 -3.15 -15.77 -21.19
N MET A 208 -3.93 -16.39 -20.30
CA MET A 208 -3.51 -16.62 -18.92
C MET A 208 -2.55 -17.81 -18.90
N ASN A 209 -1.25 -17.54 -18.67
CA ASN A 209 -0.27 -18.58 -18.38
C ASN A 209 -0.59 -19.22 -17.02
N VAL A 210 -1.56 -20.13 -17.00
CA VAL A 210 -1.75 -21.06 -15.90
C VAL A 210 -0.72 -22.16 -16.14
N ASN A 211 0.44 -22.07 -15.50
CA ASN A 211 1.44 -23.16 -15.47
C ASN A 211 0.84 -24.38 -14.75
N PHE A 212 -0.11 -25.09 -15.35
CA PHE A 212 -0.69 -26.30 -14.77
C PHE A 212 -1.46 -27.14 -15.80
N THR A 213 -0.78 -27.80 -16.74
CA THR A 213 -1.16 -29.17 -17.15
C THR A 213 -0.08 -29.83 -18.01
N ALA A 214 0.63 -30.79 -17.42
CA ALA A 214 1.34 -31.81 -18.17
C ALA A 214 0.33 -32.89 -18.61
N CYS A 215 -0.32 -32.70 -19.76
CA CYS A 215 -0.97 -33.81 -20.46
C CYS A 215 -1.08 -33.50 -21.96
N ASN A 216 -0.15 -34.04 -22.74
CA ASN A 216 -0.14 -33.92 -24.19
C ASN A 216 -1.12 -34.92 -24.82
N LYS A 217 -2.38 -34.51 -24.99
CA LYS A 217 -3.26 -35.04 -26.06
C LYS A 217 -4.44 -34.09 -26.29
N ALA A 218 -4.25 -33.11 -27.16
CA ALA A 218 -5.37 -32.33 -27.72
C ALA A 218 -6.12 -33.18 -28.77
N PRO A 219 -7.48 -33.16 -28.81
CA PRO A 219 -8.25 -33.80 -29.87
C PRO A 219 -7.93 -33.18 -31.23
N ARG A 220 -7.66 -34.00 -32.25
CA ARG A 220 -7.46 -33.51 -33.63
C ARG A 220 -8.79 -33.04 -34.20
N GLY A 221 -8.96 -31.73 -34.30
CA GLY A 221 -10.14 -31.08 -34.88
C GLY A 221 -10.56 -29.86 -34.08
N GLY A 222 -9.66 -28.88 -33.97
CA GLY A 222 -9.77 -27.70 -33.09
C GLY A 222 -11.20 -27.19 -32.88
N MET A 223 -11.59 -27.05 -31.62
CA MET A 223 -12.91 -26.61 -31.21
C MET A 223 -13.21 -25.24 -31.81
N HIS A 224 -14.11 -25.20 -32.80
CA HIS A 224 -14.59 -23.96 -33.39
C HIS A 224 -15.56 -23.29 -32.43
N ILE A 225 -15.03 -22.33 -31.68
CA ILE A 225 -15.85 -21.40 -30.91
C ILE A 225 -16.39 -20.37 -31.89
N THR A 226 -17.69 -20.41 -32.15
CA THR A 226 -18.39 -19.41 -32.95
C THR A 226 -18.21 -18.03 -32.32
N LYS A 227 -17.56 -17.10 -33.02
CA LYS A 227 -17.43 -15.71 -32.62
C LYS A 227 -18.82 -15.06 -32.55
N THR A 228 -19.41 -15.03 -31.37
CA THR A 228 -20.45 -14.05 -31.04
C THR A 228 -19.80 -12.66 -31.03
N LYS A 229 -20.53 -11.63 -31.47
CA LYS A 229 -20.06 -10.23 -31.55
C LYS A 229 -19.24 -9.86 -30.31
N ASP A 230 -18.09 -9.21 -30.51
CA ASP A 230 -17.15 -8.85 -29.45
C ASP A 230 -17.91 -8.18 -28.29
N SER A 231 -18.03 -8.90 -27.18
CA SER A 231 -18.71 -8.40 -25.98
C SER A 231 -17.89 -7.25 -25.40
N ALA A 232 -18.52 -6.22 -24.81
CA ALA A 232 -17.84 -5.11 -24.12
C ALA A 232 -16.81 -5.62 -23.07
N MET A 233 -17.02 -6.83 -22.60
CA MET A 233 -16.13 -7.57 -21.71
C MET A 233 -14.86 -8.11 -22.36
N GLU A 234 -14.71 -8.20 -23.69
CA GLU A 234 -13.55 -8.87 -24.30
C GLU A 234 -12.30 -7.99 -24.46
N THR A 235 -12.39 -6.71 -24.08
CA THR A 235 -11.30 -5.74 -24.18
C THR A 235 -10.13 -6.12 -23.24
N GLU A 236 -8.90 -5.74 -23.63
CA GLU A 236 -7.73 -5.91 -22.75
C GLU A 236 -7.87 -5.09 -21.46
N GLU A 237 -8.53 -3.93 -21.54
CA GLU A 237 -8.87 -3.11 -20.38
C GLU A 237 -9.78 -3.88 -19.41
N ALA A 238 -10.81 -4.57 -19.92
CA ALA A 238 -11.69 -5.42 -19.13
C ALA A 238 -10.96 -6.55 -18.42
N LYS A 239 -10.07 -7.23 -19.13
CA LYS A 239 -9.22 -8.29 -18.55
C LYS A 239 -8.36 -7.75 -17.41
N ASN A 240 -7.70 -6.61 -17.63
CA ASN A 240 -6.78 -6.04 -16.67
C ASN A 240 -7.47 -5.64 -15.37
N TRP A 241 -8.63 -4.98 -15.43
CA TRP A 241 -9.34 -4.63 -14.20
C TRP A 241 -9.95 -5.84 -13.50
N ILE A 242 -10.41 -6.88 -14.23
CA ILE A 242 -10.90 -8.12 -13.61
C ILE A 242 -9.77 -8.86 -12.88
N ILE A 243 -8.59 -8.96 -13.49
CA ILE A 243 -7.41 -9.54 -12.85
C ILE A 243 -7.03 -8.73 -11.60
N SER A 244 -7.10 -7.41 -11.67
CA SER A 244 -6.87 -6.53 -10.52
C SER A 244 -7.91 -6.73 -9.41
N LEU A 245 -9.19 -6.94 -9.72
CA LEU A 245 -10.21 -7.28 -8.72
C LEU A 245 -9.88 -8.57 -7.96
N ARG A 246 -9.40 -9.62 -8.65
CA ARG A 246 -8.94 -10.84 -7.98
C ARG A 246 -7.71 -10.58 -7.10
N ARG A 247 -6.81 -9.69 -7.52
CA ARG A 247 -5.67 -9.28 -6.68
C ARG A 247 -6.16 -8.60 -5.40
N LEU A 248 -7.14 -7.71 -5.49
CA LEU A 248 -7.76 -7.07 -4.32
C LEU A 248 -8.50 -8.07 -3.43
N LEU A 249 -9.13 -9.10 -3.99
CA LEU A 249 -9.73 -10.20 -3.22
C LEU A 249 -8.69 -10.96 -2.39
N CYS A 250 -7.60 -11.38 -3.02
CA CYS A 250 -6.50 -12.06 -2.33
C CYS A 250 -5.85 -11.17 -1.26
N PHE A 251 -5.66 -9.88 -1.55
CA PHE A 251 -5.20 -8.89 -0.57
C PHE A 251 -6.17 -8.75 0.60
N SER A 252 -7.47 -8.68 0.33
CA SER A 252 -8.50 -8.54 1.36
C SER A 252 -8.50 -9.73 2.32
N GLN A 253 -8.32 -10.96 1.82
CA GLN A 253 -8.17 -12.15 2.66
C GLN A 253 -6.91 -12.11 3.53
N LEU A 254 -5.81 -11.55 3.01
CA LEU A 254 -4.55 -11.43 3.75
C LEU A 254 -4.68 -10.44 4.91
N VAL A 255 -5.36 -9.31 4.68
CA VAL A 255 -5.53 -8.22 5.66
C VAL A 255 -6.65 -8.52 6.66
N TRP A 256 -7.76 -9.10 6.19
CA TRP A 256 -8.98 -9.39 6.95
C TRP A 256 -9.41 -10.85 6.79
N PRO A 257 -8.64 -11.83 7.27
CA PRO A 257 -9.03 -13.23 7.14
C PRO A 257 -10.37 -13.52 7.81
N ASN A 258 -11.12 -14.48 7.26
CA ASN A 258 -12.31 -15.02 7.92
C ASN A 258 -11.89 -15.94 9.08
N ASP A 259 -12.69 -16.06 10.13
CA ASP A 259 -12.42 -16.99 11.22
C ASP A 259 -12.55 -18.44 10.76
N ASP A 260 -13.46 -18.71 9.80
CA ASP A 260 -13.65 -20.03 9.21
C ASP A 260 -12.72 -20.26 8.00
N ARG A 261 -11.83 -21.25 8.15
CA ARG A 261 -10.87 -21.64 7.10
C ARG A 261 -11.54 -22.19 5.84
N SER A 262 -12.75 -22.75 5.93
CA SER A 262 -13.47 -23.27 4.76
C SER A 262 -13.80 -22.16 3.76
N LYS A 263 -13.96 -20.93 4.25
CA LYS A 263 -14.30 -19.74 3.46
C LYS A 263 -13.08 -19.07 2.82
N HIS A 264 -11.87 -19.55 3.13
CA HIS A 264 -10.63 -19.01 2.57
C HIS A 264 -10.40 -19.51 1.15
N LEU A 265 -9.77 -18.67 0.35
CA LEU A 265 -9.09 -19.08 -0.86
C LEU A 265 -7.89 -19.94 -0.48
N ALA A 266 -7.81 -21.12 -1.08
CA ALA A 266 -6.59 -21.90 -1.04
C ALA A 266 -5.52 -21.16 -1.86
N PHE A 267 -4.58 -20.50 -1.18
CA PHE A 267 -3.34 -20.06 -1.79
C PHE A 267 -2.58 -21.33 -2.21
N ARG A 268 -2.43 -21.54 -3.51
CA ARG A 268 -1.53 -22.54 -4.08
C ARG A 268 -0.32 -21.86 -4.65
#